data_AF-A0A436B2Y6-F1
#
_entry.id   AF-A0A436B2Y6-F1
#
_cell.length_a   1.000
_cell.length_b   1.000
_cell.length_c   1.000
_cell.angle_alpha   90.00
_cell.angle_beta   90.00
_cell.angle_gamma   90.00
#
_symmetry.space_group_name_H-M   'P 1'
#
loop_
_entity.id
_entity.type
_entity.pdbx_description
1 polymer ?
#
loop_
_entity_poly.entity_id
_entity_poly.type
_entity_poly.pdbx_seq_one_letter_code
_entity_poly.pdbx_strand_id
1 'polypeptide(L)'
;ATSIEEFSDHIFHAIQEAWNLATLEFGVEEVRSAHILLSCLKTPVLEGLLSKISGEFDKIDADAVVARFADVVEGSLEGGAAIAVPAAETPKRTMGGDSALAKFATDLTQRAREGKIDPVVGRDPEIRQIVDILMRRRQNNPILTGEAGVGKTAVVEGFALRIAQGDVPPTLQGVSVRMLDVGLMQAGASVKGEFEKRLKAVIDEVQSSETPVILFIDEAHTLIGAGGAAGTGDAANLLKPALARGELRTIAATTWAEYKQHIEKDPALTRRFQVVKIDEPSEAVAVLMLRGVAGVLEQHHKVQIL
;
A
#
# COMPACT_ATOMS: atom_id res chain seq x y z
N ALA A 1 -30.12 -32.72 9.26
CA ALA A 1 -30.30 -31.32 8.85
C ALA A 1 -29.52 -30.47 9.82
N THR A 2 -28.33 -30.02 9.43
CA THR A 2 -27.53 -29.05 10.18
C THR A 2 -28.05 -27.67 9.77
N SER A 3 -28.78 -26.99 10.65
CA SER A 3 -29.12 -25.58 10.42
C SER A 3 -27.82 -24.80 10.44
N ILE A 4 -27.53 -24.10 9.36
CA ILE A 4 -26.49 -23.08 9.35
C ILE A 4 -27.02 -21.95 10.21
N GLU A 5 -26.44 -21.75 11.39
CA GLU A 5 -26.73 -20.60 12.25
C GLU A 5 -25.98 -19.39 11.68
N GLU A 6 -26.60 -18.70 10.73
CA GLU A 6 -26.12 -17.40 10.23
C GLU A 6 -26.58 -16.27 11.16
N PHE A 7 -25.72 -15.26 11.34
CA PHE A 7 -26.09 -14.05 12.07
C PHE A 7 -27.21 -13.32 11.32
N SER A 8 -28.16 -12.74 12.07
CA SER A 8 -29.18 -11.88 11.47
C SER A 8 -28.54 -10.67 10.80
N ASP A 9 -29.06 -10.29 9.62
CA ASP A 9 -28.67 -9.05 8.92
C ASP A 9 -28.74 -7.81 9.83
N HIS A 10 -29.64 -7.80 10.81
CA HIS A 10 -29.76 -6.71 11.78
C HIS A 10 -28.54 -6.59 12.70
N ILE A 11 -27.90 -7.71 13.06
CA ILE A 11 -26.68 -7.72 13.87
C ILE A 11 -25.52 -7.16 13.03
N PHE A 12 -25.42 -7.57 11.77
CA PHE A 12 -24.39 -7.05 10.88
C PHE A 12 -24.55 -5.54 10.66
N HIS A 13 -25.78 -5.09 10.41
CA HIS A 13 -26.09 -3.67 10.26
C HIS A 13 -25.78 -2.87 11.53
N ALA A 14 -26.14 -3.40 12.72
CA ALA A 14 -25.81 -2.77 14.00
C ALA A 14 -24.29 -2.60 14.19
N ILE A 15 -23.49 -3.61 13.84
CA ILE A 15 -22.03 -3.55 13.94
C ILE A 15 -21.44 -2.53 12.95
N GLN A 16 -21.97 -2.46 11.73
CA GLN A 16 -21.53 -1.48 10.73
C GLN A 16 -21.81 -0.04 11.18
N GLU A 17 -23.03 0.23 11.67
CA GLU A 17 -23.40 1.56 12.15
C GLU A 17 -22.63 1.94 13.42
N ALA A 18 -22.36 0.97 14.30
CA ALA A 18 -21.53 1.17 15.48
C ALA A 18 -20.09 1.53 15.13
N TRP A 19 -19.53 0.86 14.11
CA TRP A 19 -18.20 1.16 13.60
C TRP A 19 -18.11 2.56 12.99
N ASN A 20 -19.13 2.96 12.20
CA ASN A 20 -19.21 4.30 11.65
C ASN A 20 -19.28 5.36 12.74
N LEU A 21 -20.12 5.16 13.76
CA LEU A 21 -20.25 6.08 14.89
C LEU A 21 -18.94 6.17 15.70
N ALA A 22 -18.31 5.04 16.02
CA ALA A 22 -17.05 4.99 16.75
C ALA A 22 -15.91 5.71 16.00
N THR A 23 -15.78 5.47 14.69
CA THR A 23 -14.66 6.01 13.91
C THR A 23 -14.86 7.45 13.46
N LEU A 24 -16.08 7.84 13.08
CA LEU A 24 -16.35 9.18 12.54
C LEU A 24 -16.65 10.21 13.63
N GLU A 25 -17.43 9.84 14.65
CA GLU A 25 -17.89 10.77 15.68
C GLU A 25 -16.91 10.81 16.87
N PHE A 26 -16.43 9.64 17.29
CA PHE A 26 -15.57 9.51 18.47
C PHE A 26 -14.08 9.35 18.14
N GLY A 27 -13.72 9.13 16.87
CA GLY A 27 -12.33 8.97 16.43
C GLY A 27 -11.62 7.77 17.05
N VAL A 28 -12.36 6.78 17.55
CA VAL A 28 -11.80 5.57 18.18
C VAL A 28 -11.80 4.40 17.20
N GLU A 29 -10.75 3.57 17.27
CA GLU A 29 -10.56 2.39 16.41
C GLU A 29 -11.13 1.10 17.05
N GLU A 30 -11.82 1.23 18.19
CA GLU A 30 -12.44 0.13 18.93
C GLU A 30 -13.93 0.39 19.14
N VAL A 31 -14.77 -0.59 18.76
CA VAL A 31 -16.22 -0.52 18.98
C VAL A 31 -16.56 -1.06 20.36
N ARG A 32 -17.08 -0.17 21.20
CA ARG A 32 -17.59 -0.45 22.54
C ARG A 32 -19.10 -0.70 22.55
N SER A 33 -19.61 -1.33 23.60
CA SER A 33 -21.05 -1.62 23.75
C SER A 33 -21.91 -0.36 23.65
N ALA A 34 -21.44 0.77 24.20
CA ALA A 34 -22.13 2.06 24.10
C ALA A 34 -22.26 2.54 22.65
N HIS A 35 -21.26 2.33 21.79
CA HIS A 35 -21.33 2.70 20.37
C HIS A 35 -22.39 1.89 19.62
N ILE A 36 -22.48 0.58 19.91
CA ILE A 36 -23.50 -0.29 19.32
C ILE A 36 -24.90 0.12 19.75
N LEU A 37 -25.07 0.43 21.03
CA LEU A 37 -26.38 0.83 21.54
C LEU A 37 -26.83 2.17 20.93
N LEU A 38 -25.93 3.16 20.90
CA LEU A 38 -26.23 4.48 20.35
C LEU A 38 -26.46 4.44 18.84
N SER A 39 -25.70 3.64 18.08
CA SER A 39 -25.92 3.49 16.66
C SER A 39 -27.27 2.83 16.36
N CYS A 40 -27.63 1.77 17.11
CA CYS A 40 -28.94 1.15 16.98
C CYS A 40 -30.09 2.12 17.26
N LEU A 41 -29.96 3.00 18.27
CA LEU A 41 -30.97 4.02 18.57
C LEU A 41 -31.05 5.13 17.53
N LYS A 42 -29.98 5.37 16.76
CA LYS A 42 -29.94 6.39 15.70
C LYS A 42 -30.34 5.85 14.33
N THR A 43 -30.43 4.53 14.16
CA THR A 43 -30.81 3.88 12.91
C THR A 43 -32.28 3.43 12.99
N PRO A 44 -33.22 4.01 12.20
CA PRO A 44 -34.66 3.78 12.38
C PRO A 44 -35.11 2.31 12.36
N VAL A 45 -34.45 1.47 11.55
CA VAL A 45 -34.77 0.03 11.46
C VAL A 45 -34.34 -0.72 12.73
N LEU A 46 -33.23 -0.32 13.35
CA LEU A 46 -32.69 -0.95 14.56
C LEU A 46 -33.38 -0.40 15.82
N GLU A 47 -33.70 0.89 15.85
CA GLU A 47 -34.47 1.55 16.90
C GLU A 47 -35.86 0.91 17.04
N GLY A 48 -36.53 0.66 15.91
CA GLY A 48 -37.81 -0.05 15.86
C GLY A 48 -37.75 -1.50 16.34
N LEU A 49 -36.56 -2.12 16.38
CA LEU A 49 -36.35 -3.45 16.97
C LEU A 49 -36.08 -3.35 18.47
N LEU A 50 -35.24 -2.40 18.90
CA LEU A 50 -34.94 -2.19 20.32
C LEU A 50 -36.20 -1.83 21.13
N SER A 51 -37.02 -0.91 20.62
CA SER A 51 -38.31 -0.53 21.23
C SER A 51 -39.27 -1.70 21.41
N LYS A 52 -39.25 -2.70 20.50
CA LYS A 52 -40.04 -3.94 20.63
C LYS A 52 -39.48 -4.89 21.68
N ILE A 53 -38.17 -4.83 21.95
CA ILE A 53 -37.51 -5.63 22.99
C ILE A 53 -37.82 -5.03 24.36
N SER A 54 -37.71 -3.71 24.51
CA SER A 54 -37.99 -3.00 25.77
C SER A 54 -38.22 -1.51 25.56
N GLY A 55 -39.25 -0.96 26.22
CA GLY A 55 -39.51 0.49 26.24
C GLY A 55 -38.51 1.29 27.10
N GLU A 56 -37.57 0.63 27.79
CA GLU A 56 -36.50 1.34 28.51
C GLU A 56 -35.52 2.03 27.54
N PHE A 57 -35.39 1.53 26.31
CA PHE A 57 -34.53 2.13 25.29
C PHE A 57 -35.04 3.51 24.83
N ASP A 58 -36.36 3.74 24.87
CA ASP A 58 -36.98 5.03 24.51
C ASP A 58 -36.63 6.17 25.48
N LYS A 59 -36.10 5.83 26.67
CA LYS A 59 -35.65 6.82 27.66
C LYS A 59 -34.26 7.38 27.35
N ILE A 60 -33.54 6.77 26.40
CA ILE A 60 -32.18 7.14 26.04
C ILE A 60 -32.24 8.09 24.86
N ASP A 61 -32.02 9.38 25.11
CA ASP A 61 -31.77 10.36 24.05
C ASP A 61 -30.35 10.15 23.50
N ALA A 62 -30.27 9.46 22.37
CA ALA A 62 -28.99 9.07 21.78
C ALA A 62 -28.10 10.28 21.42
N ASP A 63 -28.68 11.38 20.94
CA ASP A 63 -27.91 12.57 20.59
C ASP A 63 -27.39 13.30 21.84
N ALA A 64 -28.21 13.39 22.89
CA ALA A 64 -27.78 13.96 24.16
C ALA A 64 -26.72 13.11 24.87
N VAL A 65 -26.74 11.78 24.68
CA VAL A 65 -25.71 10.87 25.20
C VAL A 65 -24.43 10.97 24.37
N VAL A 66 -24.50 11.04 23.04
CA VAL A 66 -23.31 11.26 22.18
C VAL A 66 -22.59 12.56 22.57
N ALA A 67 -23.34 13.64 22.82
CA ALA A 67 -22.76 14.93 23.21
C ALA A 67 -22.03 14.91 24.56
N ARG A 68 -22.38 13.98 25.46
CA ARG A 68 -21.78 13.82 26.81
C ARG A 68 -21.17 12.44 26.99
N PHE A 69 -20.73 11.82 25.90
CA PHE A 69 -20.36 10.41 25.89
C PHE A 69 -19.28 10.10 26.93
N ALA A 70 -18.24 10.93 27.00
CA ALA A 70 -17.13 10.77 27.94
C ALA A 70 -17.60 10.70 29.41
N ASP A 71 -18.52 11.58 29.79
CA ASP A 71 -19.09 11.61 31.14
C ASP A 71 -19.96 10.37 31.41
N VAL A 72 -20.72 9.93 30.40
CA VAL A 72 -21.61 8.77 30.52
C VAL A 72 -20.85 7.46 30.64
N VAL A 73 -19.71 7.34 29.94
CA VAL A 73 -18.88 6.12 29.97
C VAL A 73 -17.74 6.18 30.98
N GLU A 74 -17.67 7.23 31.80
CA GLU A 74 -16.67 7.39 32.85
C GLU A 74 -16.74 6.22 33.85
N GLY A 75 -15.58 5.61 34.14
CA GLY A 75 -15.49 4.44 35.03
C GLY A 75 -15.95 3.12 34.42
N SER A 76 -16.33 3.10 33.13
CA SER A 76 -16.61 1.85 32.42
C SER A 76 -15.35 0.99 32.26
N LEU A 77 -15.49 -0.32 32.44
CA LEU A 77 -14.41 -1.31 32.24
C LEU A 77 -13.90 -1.35 30.79
N GLU A 78 -14.71 -0.89 29.84
CA GLU A 78 -14.35 -0.78 28.43
C GLU A 78 -13.59 0.54 28.12
N GLY A 79 -13.50 1.47 29.09
CA GLY A 79 -12.71 2.70 28.97
C GLY A 79 -11.29 2.44 29.49
N GLY A 80 -10.41 1.95 28.63
CA GLY A 80 -9.05 1.55 28.99
C GLY A 80 -8.31 2.54 29.88
N ALA A 81 -7.53 2.01 30.84
CA ALA A 81 -6.70 2.77 31.76
C ALA A 81 -5.79 3.76 31.01
N ALA A 82 -5.93 5.04 31.35
CA ALA A 82 -5.14 6.13 30.79
C ALA A 82 -3.66 6.00 31.15
N ILE A 83 -2.79 5.85 30.15
CA ILE A 83 -1.42 6.35 30.21
C ILE A 83 -1.48 7.81 29.72
N ALA A 84 -1.25 8.74 30.62
CA ALA A 84 -1.32 10.17 30.36
C ALA A 84 -0.18 10.66 29.44
N VAL A 85 -0.53 11.47 28.43
CA VAL A 85 0.38 12.35 27.69
C VAL A 85 -0.30 13.72 27.57
N PRO A 86 0.39 14.86 27.82
CA PRO A 86 -0.22 16.19 27.83
C PRO A 86 -0.49 16.73 26.41
N ALA A 87 -1.24 17.84 26.39
CA ALA A 87 -2.05 18.34 25.28
C ALA A 87 -1.33 18.80 24.00
N ALA A 88 -2.02 18.50 22.89
CA ALA A 88 -2.12 19.22 21.61
C ALA A 88 -0.88 19.43 20.75
N GLU A 89 -0.59 18.44 19.90
CA GLU A 89 -0.17 18.64 18.51
C GLU A 89 -0.82 17.52 17.66
N THR A 90 -1.30 17.88 16.47
CA THR A 90 -1.91 17.01 15.43
C THR A 90 -1.30 15.60 15.40
N PRO A 91 -2.09 14.52 15.55
CA PRO A 91 -1.51 13.20 15.73
C PRO A 91 -0.96 12.68 14.40
N LYS A 92 0.37 12.71 14.30
CA LYS A 92 1.16 11.83 13.43
C LYS A 92 0.83 10.38 13.77
N ARG A 93 0.33 9.63 12.79
CA ARG A 93 0.18 8.17 12.90
C ARG A 93 1.56 7.53 12.72
N THR A 94 2.27 7.29 13.83
CA THR A 94 3.37 6.32 13.82
C THR A 94 2.83 4.91 14.05
N MET A 95 2.87 4.14 12.96
CA MET A 95 2.99 2.68 12.82
C MET A 95 2.94 1.84 14.11
N GLY A 96 1.90 1.01 14.18
CA GLY A 96 1.75 -0.05 15.19
C GLY A 96 0.60 -1.02 14.94
N GLY A 97 -0.30 -0.72 13.99
CA GLY A 97 -1.24 -1.69 13.42
C GLY A 97 -0.83 -2.04 11.99
N ASP A 98 -0.18 -3.18 11.81
CA ASP A 98 -0.19 -4.06 10.63
C ASP A 98 -0.58 -3.42 9.28
N SER A 99 0.20 -2.41 8.86
CA SER A 99 -0.04 -1.57 7.68
C SER A 99 -0.13 -2.42 6.41
N ALA A 100 -0.98 -2.02 5.45
CA ALA A 100 -1.12 -2.74 4.19
C ALA A 100 0.20 -2.72 3.41
N LEU A 101 0.92 -1.58 3.45
CA LEU A 101 2.28 -1.48 2.93
C LEU A 101 3.27 -2.39 3.66
N ALA A 102 3.15 -2.58 4.97
CA ALA A 102 4.02 -3.49 5.71
C ALA A 102 3.74 -4.97 5.37
N LYS A 103 2.49 -5.32 5.04
CA LYS A 103 2.07 -6.68 4.70
C LYS A 103 2.35 -7.08 3.26
N PHE A 104 2.10 -6.16 2.32
CA PHE A 104 2.07 -6.45 0.89
C PHE A 104 3.16 -5.73 0.11
N ALA A 105 4.04 -4.99 0.77
CA ALA A 105 5.17 -4.35 0.12
C ALA A 105 6.46 -4.46 0.93
N THR A 106 7.59 -4.51 0.22
CA THR A 106 8.93 -4.50 0.80
C THR A 106 9.54 -3.11 0.65
N ASP A 107 10.07 -2.53 1.74
CA ASP A 107 10.80 -1.26 1.69
C ASP A 107 12.23 -1.46 1.19
N LEU A 108 12.45 -1.14 -0.10
CA LEU A 108 13.78 -1.22 -0.71
C LEU A 108 14.72 -0.15 -0.16
N THR A 109 14.21 1.03 0.18
CA THR A 109 15.03 2.11 0.75
C THR A 109 15.51 1.76 2.16
N GLN A 110 14.65 1.14 2.98
CA GLN A 110 15.03 0.63 4.29
C GLN A 110 16.05 -0.51 4.15
N ARG A 111 15.81 -1.48 3.27
CA ARG A 111 16.76 -2.56 3.00
C ARG A 111 18.12 -2.03 2.54
N ALA A 112 18.15 -0.99 1.72
CA ALA A 112 19.38 -0.30 1.32
C ALA A 112 20.11 0.31 2.52
N ARG A 113 19.40 1.02 3.42
CA ARG A 113 20.00 1.59 4.65
C ARG A 113 20.56 0.53 5.59
N GLU A 114 19.93 -0.64 5.63
CA GLU A 114 20.36 -1.80 6.42
C GLU A 114 21.49 -2.60 5.77
N GLY A 115 21.95 -2.23 4.57
CA GLY A 115 22.99 -2.96 3.84
C GLY A 115 22.54 -4.32 3.29
N LYS A 116 21.22 -4.54 3.13
CA LYS A 116 20.60 -5.78 2.63
C LYS A 116 20.35 -5.78 1.12
N ILE A 117 20.95 -4.84 0.41
CA ILE A 117 20.90 -4.73 -1.06
C ILE A 117 22.35 -4.74 -1.54
N ASP A 118 22.62 -5.62 -2.50
CA ASP A 118 23.94 -5.78 -3.11
C ASP A 118 24.35 -4.52 -3.89
N PRO A 119 25.66 -4.25 -4.04
CA PRO A 119 26.12 -3.12 -4.81
C PRO A 119 25.71 -3.24 -6.28
N VAL A 120 25.01 -2.22 -6.78
CA VAL A 120 24.57 -2.16 -8.18
C VAL A 120 25.59 -1.39 -9.01
N VAL A 121 26.29 -2.08 -9.91
CA VAL A 121 27.35 -1.52 -10.76
C VAL A 121 26.89 -1.49 -12.22
N GLY A 122 27.29 -0.45 -12.97
CA GLY A 122 27.10 -0.40 -14.43
C GLY A 122 25.68 -0.07 -14.89
N ARG A 123 24.81 0.39 -13.97
CA ARG A 123 23.43 0.86 -14.26
C ARG A 123 23.21 2.35 -13.98
N ASP A 124 24.30 3.12 -13.88
CA ASP A 124 24.22 4.55 -13.59
C ASP A 124 23.39 5.37 -14.60
N PRO A 125 23.47 5.13 -15.92
CA PRO A 125 22.65 5.85 -16.89
C PRO A 125 21.15 5.63 -16.66
N GLU A 126 20.73 4.39 -16.42
CA GLU A 126 19.33 4.02 -16.23
C GLU A 126 18.79 4.56 -14.89
N ILE A 127 19.59 4.49 -13.82
CA ILE A 127 19.23 5.09 -12.52
C ILE A 127 19.09 6.62 -12.65
N ARG A 128 19.99 7.29 -13.37
CA ARG A 128 19.85 8.74 -13.65
C ARG A 128 18.57 9.03 -14.44
N GLN A 129 18.25 8.21 -15.43
CA GLN A 129 17.03 8.39 -16.21
C GLN A 129 15.77 8.23 -15.34
N ILE A 130 15.76 7.29 -14.39
CA ILE A 130 14.67 7.16 -13.40
C ILE A 130 14.53 8.45 -12.57
N VAL A 131 15.63 8.97 -12.02
CA VAL A 131 15.65 10.23 -11.26
C VAL A 131 15.07 11.37 -12.09
N ASP A 132 15.57 11.54 -13.32
CA ASP A 132 15.15 12.60 -14.23
C ASP A 132 13.67 12.53 -14.58
N ILE A 133 13.12 11.32 -14.73
CA ILE A 133 11.70 11.10 -15.02
C ILE A 133 10.84 11.45 -13.80
N LEU A 134 11.21 10.97 -12.61
CA LEU A 134 10.45 11.19 -11.37
C LEU A 134 10.35 12.67 -10.99
N MET A 135 11.30 13.50 -11.44
CA MET A 135 11.30 14.95 -11.23
C MET A 135 10.40 15.73 -12.21
N ARG A 136 9.86 15.09 -13.25
CA ARG A 136 9.03 15.78 -14.25
C ARG A 136 7.65 16.12 -13.70
N ARG A 137 7.02 17.12 -14.30
CA ARG A 137 5.61 17.47 -14.05
C ARG A 137 4.61 16.58 -14.79
N ARG A 138 5.02 16.01 -15.92
CA ARG A 138 4.23 15.13 -16.79
C ARG A 138 5.06 13.91 -17.16
N GLN A 139 4.40 12.77 -17.39
CA GLN A 139 5.06 11.50 -17.67
C GLN A 139 6.16 11.20 -16.65
N ASN A 140 5.79 11.30 -15.38
CA ASN A 140 6.70 11.25 -14.24
C ASN A 140 6.77 9.87 -13.57
N ASN A 141 6.19 8.85 -14.22
CA ASN A 141 6.32 7.46 -13.80
C ASN A 141 7.24 6.73 -14.80
N PRO A 142 8.45 6.30 -14.42
CA PRO A 142 9.28 5.50 -15.31
C PRO A 142 8.69 4.08 -15.48
N ILE A 143 8.74 3.55 -16.70
CA ILE A 143 8.47 2.15 -17.01
C ILE A 143 9.72 1.51 -17.64
N LEU A 144 10.31 0.56 -16.92
CA LEU A 144 11.49 -0.18 -17.32
C LEU A 144 11.07 -1.29 -18.29
N THR A 145 11.53 -1.21 -19.53
CA THR A 145 11.23 -2.21 -20.57
C THR A 145 12.51 -2.90 -21.01
N GLY A 146 12.52 -4.22 -20.99
CA GLY A 146 13.64 -5.05 -21.42
C GLY A 146 13.32 -6.53 -21.25
N GLU A 147 14.14 -7.41 -21.81
CA GLU A 147 13.95 -8.86 -21.71
C GLU A 147 13.96 -9.35 -20.25
N ALA A 148 13.44 -10.55 -19.98
CA ALA A 148 13.54 -11.14 -18.65
C ALA A 148 15.02 -11.38 -18.28
N GLY A 149 15.39 -11.14 -17.03
CA GLY A 149 16.77 -11.38 -16.55
C GLY A 149 17.79 -10.27 -16.82
N VAL A 150 17.47 -9.22 -17.58
CA VAL A 150 18.41 -8.10 -17.83
C VAL A 150 18.69 -7.21 -16.60
N GLY A 151 18.08 -7.50 -15.45
CA GLY A 151 18.34 -6.77 -14.20
C GLY A 151 17.48 -5.53 -13.98
N LYS A 152 16.23 -5.52 -14.45
CA LYS A 152 15.28 -4.41 -14.22
C LYS A 152 15.11 -4.08 -12.73
N THR A 153 14.97 -5.12 -11.89
CA THR A 153 14.85 -5.00 -10.44
C THR A 153 16.12 -4.40 -9.81
N ALA A 154 17.30 -4.84 -10.27
CA ALA A 154 18.59 -4.31 -9.81
C ALA A 154 18.74 -2.81 -10.09
N VAL A 155 18.19 -2.29 -11.20
CA VAL A 155 18.17 -0.84 -11.46
C VAL A 155 17.36 -0.09 -10.39
N VAL A 156 16.22 -0.64 -9.97
CA VAL A 156 15.37 -0.02 -8.94
C VAL A 156 16.00 -0.12 -7.55
N GLU A 157 16.66 -1.24 -7.25
CA GLU A 157 17.47 -1.41 -6.04
C GLU A 157 18.64 -0.41 -5.99
N GLY A 158 19.31 -0.19 -7.13
CA GLY A 158 20.34 0.84 -7.28
C GLY A 158 19.81 2.25 -7.06
N PHE A 159 18.59 2.53 -7.51
CA PHE A 159 17.92 3.79 -7.20
C PHE A 159 17.60 3.92 -5.70
N ALA A 160 17.14 2.85 -5.04
CA ALA A 160 16.89 2.85 -3.61
C ALA A 160 18.19 3.05 -2.79
N LEU A 161 19.31 2.48 -3.23
CA LEU A 161 20.64 2.72 -2.65
C LEU A 161 21.04 4.20 -2.73
N ARG A 162 20.84 4.85 -3.88
CA ARG A 162 21.13 6.29 -4.02
C ARG A 162 20.28 7.15 -3.10
N ILE A 163 18.99 6.83 -2.94
CA ILE A 163 18.14 7.52 -1.95
C ILE A 163 18.67 7.32 -0.53
N ALA A 164 19.01 6.08 -0.16
CA ALA A 164 19.53 5.75 1.17
C ALA A 164 20.84 6.50 1.49
N GLN A 165 21.70 6.69 0.48
CA GLN A 165 22.96 7.43 0.58
C GLN A 165 22.79 8.96 0.50
N GLY A 166 21.61 9.46 0.16
CA GLY A 166 21.37 10.88 -0.09
C GLY A 166 21.91 11.37 -1.45
N ASP A 167 22.37 10.47 -2.32
CA ASP A 167 22.85 10.76 -3.68
C ASP A 167 21.69 10.91 -4.67
N VAL A 168 20.74 11.78 -4.32
CA VAL A 168 19.59 12.14 -5.14
C VAL A 168 19.27 13.63 -4.96
N PRO A 169 18.60 14.25 -5.96
CA PRO A 169 18.14 15.63 -5.85
C PRO A 169 17.25 15.85 -4.62
N PRO A 170 17.20 17.07 -4.04
CA PRO A 170 16.48 17.35 -2.80
C PRO A 170 15.01 16.90 -2.79
N THR A 171 14.34 16.95 -3.94
CA THR A 171 12.93 16.53 -4.08
C THR A 171 12.70 15.02 -3.94
N LEU A 172 13.76 14.22 -4.01
CA LEU A 172 13.73 12.76 -3.86
C LEU A 172 14.42 12.30 -2.56
N GLN A 173 14.99 13.22 -1.78
CA GLN A 173 15.55 12.88 -0.48
C GLN A 173 14.43 12.49 0.50
N GLY A 174 14.67 11.47 1.30
CA GLY A 174 13.70 10.99 2.29
C GLY A 174 12.50 10.21 1.71
N VAL A 175 12.40 10.08 0.40
CA VAL A 175 11.36 9.26 -0.27
C VAL A 175 11.58 7.76 0.06
N SER A 176 10.51 6.99 0.22
CA SER A 176 10.57 5.53 0.39
C SER A 176 10.20 4.83 -0.91
N VAL A 177 11.02 3.88 -1.36
CA VAL A 177 10.72 3.00 -2.50
C VAL A 177 10.19 1.68 -1.98
N ARG A 178 8.93 1.37 -2.31
CA ARG A 178 8.21 0.19 -1.82
C ARG A 178 7.92 -0.76 -2.99
N MET A 179 8.46 -1.97 -2.97
CA MET A 179 8.17 -3.01 -3.96
C MET A 179 6.89 -3.74 -3.58
N LEU A 180 5.90 -3.71 -4.46
CA LEU A 180 4.64 -4.44 -4.29
C LEU A 180 4.85 -5.94 -4.52
N ASP A 181 4.39 -6.77 -3.59
CA ASP A 181 4.40 -8.23 -3.73
C ASP A 181 3.02 -8.72 -4.17
N VAL A 182 2.86 -8.89 -5.48
CA VAL A 182 1.60 -9.39 -6.07
C VAL A 182 1.30 -10.82 -5.62
N GLY A 183 2.32 -11.64 -5.36
CA GLY A 183 2.17 -13.01 -4.88
C GLY A 183 1.53 -13.08 -3.51
N LEU A 184 2.02 -12.27 -2.55
CA LEU A 184 1.42 -12.15 -1.22
C LEU A 184 -0.01 -11.62 -1.26
N MET A 185 -0.31 -10.70 -2.18
CA MET A 185 -1.66 -10.18 -2.34
C MET A 185 -2.63 -11.22 -2.86
N GLN A 186 -2.19 -12.11 -3.76
CA GLN A 186 -2.99 -13.22 -4.28
C GLN A 186 -3.09 -14.38 -3.29
N ALA A 187 -2.06 -14.59 -2.46
CA ALA A 187 -2.04 -15.65 -1.45
C ALA A 187 -3.20 -15.46 -0.45
N GLY A 188 -4.06 -16.48 -0.36
CA GLY A 188 -5.23 -16.45 0.52
C GLY A 188 -6.37 -15.55 0.06
N ALA A 189 -6.30 -14.93 -1.12
CA ALA A 189 -7.43 -14.22 -1.73
C ALA A 189 -8.34 -15.20 -2.47
N SER A 190 -9.17 -15.94 -1.72
CA SER A 190 -10.06 -16.98 -2.29
C SER A 190 -11.26 -16.39 -3.03
N VAL A 191 -11.59 -15.11 -2.78
CA VAL A 191 -12.72 -14.39 -3.38
C VAL A 191 -12.20 -13.28 -4.28
N LYS A 192 -12.78 -13.16 -5.49
CA LYS A 192 -12.37 -12.22 -6.55
C LYS A 192 -12.22 -10.75 -6.11
N GLY A 193 -12.88 -10.30 -5.04
CA GLY A 193 -12.79 -8.92 -4.53
C GLY A 193 -11.77 -8.68 -3.41
N GLU A 194 -11.18 -9.73 -2.83
CA GLU A 194 -10.26 -9.56 -1.70
C GLU A 194 -8.91 -8.98 -2.14
N PHE A 195 -8.40 -9.45 -3.28
CA PHE A 195 -7.21 -8.88 -3.92
C PHE A 195 -7.39 -7.38 -4.20
N GLU A 196 -8.52 -7.00 -4.78
CA GLU A 196 -8.86 -5.59 -5.06
C GLU A 196 -8.90 -4.75 -3.80
N LYS A 197 -9.51 -5.27 -2.72
CA LYS A 197 -9.54 -4.59 -1.41
C LYS A 197 -8.14 -4.38 -0.86
N ARG A 198 -7.26 -5.39 -0.95
CA ARG A 198 -5.85 -5.29 -0.53
C ARG A 198 -5.08 -4.27 -1.37
N LEU A 199 -5.24 -4.30 -2.70
CA LEU A 199 -4.60 -3.33 -3.60
C LEU A 199 -5.05 -1.91 -3.33
N LYS A 200 -6.36 -1.72 -3.15
CA LYS A 200 -6.93 -0.42 -2.79
C LYS A 200 -6.36 0.09 -1.47
N ALA A 201 -6.29 -0.76 -0.45
CA ALA A 201 -5.70 -0.38 0.84
C ALA A 201 -4.23 0.06 0.70
N VAL A 202 -3.43 -0.64 -0.11
CA VAL A 202 -2.04 -0.23 -0.39
C VAL A 202 -2.00 1.13 -1.11
N ILE A 203 -2.84 1.35 -2.12
CA ILE A 203 -2.89 2.62 -2.84
C ILE A 203 -3.29 3.77 -1.91
N ASP A 204 -4.34 3.58 -1.11
CA ASP A 204 -4.84 4.58 -0.17
C ASP A 204 -3.78 4.92 0.90
N GLU A 205 -3.02 3.93 1.37
CA GLU A 205 -1.91 4.13 2.30
C GLU A 205 -0.72 4.88 1.67
N VAL A 206 -0.38 4.56 0.42
CA VAL A 206 0.65 5.31 -0.33
C VAL A 206 0.25 6.78 -0.50
N GLN A 207 -1.02 7.05 -0.82
CA GLN A 207 -1.51 8.40 -1.04
C GLN A 207 -1.61 9.23 0.24
N SER A 208 -1.90 8.59 1.38
CA SER A 208 -2.03 9.25 2.68
C SER A 208 -0.73 9.29 3.50
N SER A 209 0.36 8.71 2.99
CA SER A 209 1.63 8.65 3.71
C SER A 209 2.25 10.04 3.90
N GLU A 210 2.64 10.35 5.15
CA GLU A 210 3.40 11.58 5.48
C GLU A 210 4.77 11.60 4.79
N THR A 211 5.37 10.42 4.61
CA THR A 211 6.61 10.25 3.86
C THR A 211 6.25 9.93 2.41
N PRO A 212 6.72 10.67 1.41
CA PRO A 212 6.40 10.36 0.02
C PRO A 212 6.88 8.93 -0.33
N VAL A 213 5.96 8.12 -0.88
CA VAL A 213 6.24 6.75 -1.30
C VAL A 213 6.22 6.65 -2.82
N ILE A 214 7.22 5.98 -3.37
CA ILE A 214 7.25 5.52 -4.76
C ILE A 214 6.98 4.02 -4.76
N LEU A 215 5.89 3.61 -5.42
CA LEU A 215 5.53 2.21 -5.52
C LEU A 215 6.25 1.57 -6.73
N PHE A 216 7.06 0.56 -6.48
CA PHE A 216 7.63 -0.28 -7.52
C PHE A 216 6.73 -1.48 -7.79
N ILE A 217 6.32 -1.64 -9.05
CA ILE A 217 5.50 -2.75 -9.53
C ILE A 217 6.34 -3.53 -10.53
N ASP A 218 6.85 -4.68 -10.08
CA ASP A 218 7.45 -5.65 -11.00
C ASP A 218 6.35 -6.34 -11.81
N GLU A 219 6.68 -6.75 -13.03
CA GLU A 219 5.73 -7.37 -13.96
C GLU A 219 4.40 -6.60 -14.06
N ALA A 220 4.46 -5.29 -14.29
CA ALA A 220 3.30 -4.40 -14.24
C ALA A 220 2.15 -4.80 -15.20
N HIS A 221 2.44 -5.60 -16.22
CA HIS A 221 1.42 -6.17 -17.10
C HIS A 221 0.43 -7.08 -16.35
N THR A 222 0.82 -7.69 -15.23
CA THR A 222 -0.05 -8.56 -14.41
C THR A 222 -1.19 -7.77 -13.76
N LEU A 223 -0.95 -6.49 -13.42
CA LEU A 223 -1.94 -5.61 -12.80
C LEU A 223 -2.65 -4.71 -13.82
N ILE A 224 -1.99 -4.40 -14.94
CA ILE A 224 -2.46 -3.41 -15.90
C ILE A 224 -3.07 -4.06 -17.15
N GLY A 225 -2.66 -5.29 -17.46
CA GLY A 225 -3.09 -6.05 -18.63
C GLY A 225 -4.49 -6.65 -18.45
N ALA A 226 -5.33 -6.47 -19.48
CA ALA A 226 -6.59 -7.19 -19.62
C ALA A 226 -6.30 -8.67 -19.91
N GLY A 227 -6.13 -9.50 -18.88
CA GLY A 227 -6.01 -10.96 -19.07
C GLY A 227 -5.10 -11.72 -18.10
N GLY A 228 -4.79 -11.20 -16.92
CA GLY A 228 -4.14 -12.02 -15.90
C GLY A 228 -5.04 -13.18 -15.44
N ALA A 229 -4.44 -14.15 -14.72
CA ALA A 229 -5.16 -15.29 -14.14
C ALA A 229 -6.41 -14.83 -13.37
N ALA A 230 -7.47 -15.64 -13.37
CA ALA A 230 -8.79 -15.30 -12.82
C ALA A 230 -8.68 -14.58 -11.45
N GLY A 231 -8.99 -13.28 -11.42
CA GLY A 231 -8.91 -12.43 -10.23
C GLY A 231 -8.05 -11.17 -10.35
N THR A 232 -7.09 -11.12 -11.29
CA THR A 232 -6.18 -9.96 -11.46
C THR A 232 -6.66 -8.92 -12.48
N GLY A 233 -7.57 -9.31 -13.39
CA GLY A 233 -8.00 -8.48 -14.51
C GLY A 233 -8.72 -7.15 -14.16
N ASP A 234 -9.12 -6.95 -12.89
CA ASP A 234 -9.79 -5.71 -12.42
C ASP A 234 -8.84 -4.72 -11.74
N ALA A 235 -7.58 -5.12 -11.46
CA ALA A 235 -6.58 -4.26 -10.82
C ALA A 235 -6.29 -2.98 -11.63
N ALA A 236 -6.40 -3.09 -12.96
CA ALA A 236 -6.24 -2.00 -13.89
C ALA A 236 -7.26 -0.87 -13.64
N ASN A 237 -8.48 -1.19 -13.21
CA ASN A 237 -9.52 -0.21 -12.89
C ASN A 237 -9.22 0.57 -11.61
N LEU A 238 -8.45 -0.01 -10.69
CA LEU A 238 -7.99 0.67 -9.47
C LEU A 238 -6.75 1.53 -9.73
N LEU A 239 -5.80 1.04 -10.53
CA LEU A 239 -4.54 1.73 -10.80
C LEU A 239 -4.70 2.89 -11.79
N LYS A 240 -5.49 2.72 -12.86
CA LYS A 240 -5.63 3.75 -13.91
C LYS A 240 -6.08 5.11 -13.36
N PRO A 241 -7.11 5.22 -12.49
CA PRO A 241 -7.51 6.50 -11.93
C PRO A 241 -6.43 7.14 -11.05
N ALA A 242 -5.78 6.36 -10.17
CA ALA A 242 -4.73 6.86 -9.27
C ALA A 242 -3.51 7.39 -10.06
N LEU A 243 -3.11 6.67 -11.11
CA LEU A 243 -2.06 7.09 -12.05
C LEU A 243 -2.50 8.30 -12.88
N ALA A 244 -3.74 8.30 -13.36
CA ALA A 244 -4.30 9.37 -14.19
C ALA A 244 -4.50 10.68 -13.43
N ARG A 245 -4.69 10.66 -12.11
CA ARG A 245 -4.71 11.87 -11.28
C ARG A 245 -3.32 12.35 -10.86
N GLY A 246 -2.30 11.49 -10.96
CA GLY A 246 -0.93 11.80 -10.56
C GLY A 246 -0.72 11.76 -9.04
N GLU A 247 -1.67 11.17 -8.31
CA GLU A 247 -1.61 10.96 -6.86
C GLU A 247 -0.69 9.79 -6.49
N LEU A 248 -0.48 8.86 -7.43
CA LEU A 248 0.37 7.69 -7.24
C LEU A 248 1.63 7.81 -8.09
N ARG A 249 2.79 7.90 -7.44
CA ARG A 249 4.11 7.80 -8.10
C ARG A 249 4.54 6.36 -8.18
N THR A 250 4.89 5.90 -9.36
CA THR A 250 5.26 4.50 -9.60
C THR A 250 6.50 4.35 -10.46
N ILE A 251 7.25 3.30 -10.19
CA ILE A 251 8.21 2.70 -11.12
C ILE A 251 7.60 1.37 -11.55
N ALA A 252 7.48 1.13 -12.85
CA ALA A 252 6.95 -0.13 -13.37
C ALA A 252 8.04 -0.90 -14.11
N ALA A 253 8.01 -2.24 -14.10
CA ALA A 253 8.86 -3.08 -14.93
C ALA A 253 8.03 -4.08 -15.75
N THR A 254 8.40 -4.31 -17.00
CA THR A 254 7.69 -5.22 -17.92
C THR A 254 8.63 -5.63 -19.07
N THR A 255 8.27 -6.68 -19.82
CA THR A 255 8.97 -7.00 -21.08
C THR A 255 8.56 -6.03 -22.20
N TRP A 256 9.38 -5.93 -23.25
CA TRP A 256 9.04 -5.09 -24.40
C TRP A 256 7.77 -5.56 -25.12
N ALA A 257 7.58 -6.88 -25.21
CA ALA A 257 6.38 -7.49 -25.80
C ALA A 257 5.12 -7.10 -25.03
N GLU A 258 5.12 -7.25 -23.70
CA GLU A 258 4.02 -6.87 -22.83
C GLU A 258 3.71 -5.37 -22.90
N TYR A 259 4.75 -4.51 -22.90
CA TYR A 259 4.58 -3.07 -23.04
C TYR A 259 3.80 -2.73 -24.32
N LYS A 260 4.21 -3.30 -25.47
CA LYS A 260 3.51 -3.09 -26.75
C LYS A 260 2.09 -3.63 -26.75
N GLN A 261 1.88 -4.78 -26.11
CA GLN A 261 0.58 -5.45 -26.12
C GLN A 261 -0.44 -4.76 -25.21
N HIS A 262 -0.03 -4.31 -24.02
CA HIS A 262 -0.93 -3.91 -22.95
C HIS A 262 -0.83 -2.43 -22.54
N ILE A 263 0.34 -1.80 -22.64
CA ILE A 263 0.57 -0.43 -22.14
C ILE A 263 0.51 0.60 -23.27
N GLU A 264 1.22 0.36 -24.37
CA GLU A 264 1.31 1.30 -25.51
C GLU A 264 -0.04 1.59 -26.16
N LYS A 265 -0.94 0.60 -26.15
CA LYS A 265 -2.29 0.72 -26.72
C LYS A 265 -3.24 1.56 -25.87
N ASP A 266 -2.90 1.86 -24.62
CA ASP A 266 -3.75 2.61 -23.71
C ASP A 266 -3.30 4.10 -23.62
N PRO A 267 -4.09 5.05 -24.15
CA PRO A 267 -3.75 6.47 -24.11
C PRO A 267 -3.67 7.06 -22.70
N ALA A 268 -4.36 6.49 -21.70
CA ALA A 268 -4.33 7.00 -20.34
C ALA A 268 -3.00 6.65 -19.65
N LEU A 269 -2.48 5.45 -19.91
CA LEU A 269 -1.22 4.98 -19.34
C LEU A 269 -0.01 5.62 -20.02
N THR A 270 0.00 5.72 -21.34
CA THR A 270 1.10 6.35 -22.11
C THR A 270 1.31 7.83 -21.78
N ARG A 271 0.26 8.52 -21.32
CA ARG A 271 0.35 9.92 -20.82
C ARG A 271 1.00 10.04 -19.45
N ARG A 272 1.12 8.94 -18.70
CA ARG A 272 1.64 8.91 -17.32
C ARG A 272 2.99 8.22 -17.22
N PHE A 273 3.26 7.26 -18.09
CA PHE A 273 4.53 6.55 -18.13
C PHE A 273 5.52 7.13 -19.13
N GLN A 274 6.79 7.09 -18.77
CA GLN A 274 7.92 7.34 -19.66
C GLN A 274 8.79 6.08 -19.74
N VAL A 275 9.03 5.60 -20.96
CA VAL A 275 9.82 4.39 -21.19
C VAL A 275 11.29 4.62 -20.87
N VAL A 276 11.88 3.68 -20.13
CA VAL A 276 13.31 3.50 -19.88
C VAL A 276 13.69 2.13 -20.42
N LYS A 277 14.50 2.08 -21.47
CA LYS A 277 14.93 0.81 -22.07
C LYS A 277 16.10 0.25 -21.25
N ILE A 278 15.98 -1.00 -20.83
CA ILE A 278 17.01 -1.74 -20.12
C ILE A 278 17.50 -2.85 -21.04
N ASP A 279 18.66 -2.64 -21.62
CA ASP A 279 19.29 -3.61 -22.49
C ASP A 279 20.25 -4.52 -21.70
N GLU A 280 20.61 -5.65 -22.31
CA GLU A 280 21.66 -6.52 -21.82
C GLU A 280 22.99 -5.75 -21.74
N PRO A 281 23.75 -5.88 -20.63
CA PRO A 281 25.02 -5.18 -20.51
C PRO A 281 26.01 -5.68 -21.57
N SER A 282 26.87 -4.78 -22.05
CA SER A 282 28.02 -5.22 -22.85
C SER A 282 28.96 -6.07 -22.01
N GLU A 283 29.78 -6.91 -22.65
CA GLU A 283 30.75 -7.77 -21.95
C GLU A 283 31.62 -6.99 -20.95
N ALA A 284 32.10 -5.81 -21.34
CA ALA A 284 32.90 -4.96 -20.46
C ALA A 284 32.13 -4.51 -19.21
N VAL A 285 30.85 -4.16 -19.35
CA VAL A 285 29.98 -3.78 -18.23
C VAL A 285 29.63 -5.00 -17.39
N ALA A 286 29.36 -6.15 -18.00
CA ALA A 286 29.07 -7.40 -17.32
C ALA A 286 30.26 -7.86 -16.45
N VAL A 287 31.49 -7.73 -16.94
CA VAL A 287 32.71 -7.99 -16.15
C VAL A 287 32.80 -7.06 -14.94
N LEU A 288 32.48 -5.77 -15.09
CA LEU A 288 32.44 -4.82 -13.98
C LEU A 288 31.36 -5.17 -12.96
N MET A 289 30.18 -5.59 -13.42
CA MET A 289 29.09 -6.07 -12.55
C MET A 289 29.52 -7.27 -11.73
N LEU A 290 30.11 -8.30 -12.37
CA LEU A 290 30.60 -9.49 -11.68
C LEU A 290 31.66 -9.16 -10.65
N ARG A 291 32.60 -8.27 -10.96
CA ARG A 291 33.61 -7.80 -9.99
C ARG A 291 32.99 -7.05 -8.81
N GLY A 292 31.92 -6.29 -9.04
CA GLY A 292 31.18 -5.60 -7.97
C GLY A 292 30.55 -6.55 -6.96
N VAL A 293 30.04 -7.70 -7.43
CA VAL A 293 29.35 -8.69 -6.59
C VAL A 293 30.32 -9.75 -6.05
N ALA A 294 31.50 -9.92 -6.65
CA ALA A 294 32.49 -10.93 -6.26
C ALA A 294 32.79 -10.93 -4.76
N GLY A 295 33.07 -9.76 -4.17
CA GLY A 295 33.37 -9.67 -2.73
C GLY A 295 32.21 -10.10 -1.82
N VAL A 296 30.96 -9.86 -2.25
CA VAL A 296 29.76 -10.32 -1.51
C VAL A 296 29.65 -11.84 -1.60
N LEU A 297 29.87 -12.42 -2.79
CA LEU A 297 29.82 -13.87 -3.00
C LEU A 297 30.94 -14.60 -2.26
N GLU A 298 32.16 -14.06 -2.22
CA GLU A 298 33.27 -14.60 -1.45
C GLU A 298 32.92 -14.71 0.04
N GLN A 299 32.35 -13.65 0.62
CA GLN A 299 31.93 -13.63 2.03
C GLN A 299 30.80 -14.62 2.30
N HIS A 300 29.80 -14.67 1.41
CA HIS A 300 28.65 -15.56 1.53
C HIS A 300 29.05 -17.04 1.45
N HIS A 301 29.86 -17.40 0.45
CA HIS A 301 30.25 -18.79 0.19
C HIS A 301 31.52 -19.22 0.93
N LYS A 302 32.26 -18.28 1.54
CA LYS A 302 33.54 -18.52 2.22
C LYS A 302 34.59 -19.14 1.31
N VAL A 303 34.65 -18.64 0.07
CA VAL A 303 35.62 -19.03 -0.96
C VAL A 303 36.32 -17.79 -1.49
N GLN A 304 37.44 -17.98 -2.19
CA GLN A 304 38.13 -16.92 -2.92
C GLN A 304 37.77 -17.02 -4.41
N ILE A 305 37.38 -15.89 -5.01
CA ILE A 305 37.09 -15.75 -6.44
C ILE A 305 38.31 -15.02 -7.05
N LEU A 306 39.05 -15.74 -7.89
CA LEU A 306 40.26 -15.25 -8.56
C LEU A 306 39.94 -14.50 -9.85
#